data_AF-A0A3L4BSB2-F1
#
_entry.id   AF-A0A3L4BSB2-F1
#
_cell.length_a   1.000
_cell.length_b   1.000
_cell.length_c   1.000
_cell.angle_alpha   90.00
_cell.angle_beta   90.00
_cell.angle_gamma   90.00
#
_symmetry.space_group_name_H-M   'P 1'
#
loop_
_entity.id
_entity.type
_entity.pdbx_description
1 polymer ?
#
loop_
_entity_poly.entity_id
_entity_poly.type
_entity_poly.pdbx_seq_one_letter_code
_entity_poly.pdbx_strand_id
1 'polypeptide(L)'
;KYFTPYRIIGALFAVIATIFVVSPQWHSTSFILRAILPFLAGLLAGWQPAGNAKVAEATGSMLVSITWNFIVGFCVLGTALAIRVALGHVTVQLPDVWWMYLGGPLGLMSIGLMAILVRGLGLLMLGVASTAG
;
A
#
# COMPACT_ATOMS: atom_id res chain seq x y z
N LYS A 1 -22.55 -4.28 8.07
CA LYS A 1 -21.99 -2.91 8.20
C LYS A 1 -22.47 -2.11 6.98
N TYR A 2 -23.28 -1.07 7.19
CA TYR A 2 -24.18 -0.51 6.17
C TYR A 2 -23.46 0.16 4.98
N PHE A 3 -23.84 -0.24 3.77
CA PHE A 3 -23.50 0.46 2.53
C PHE A 3 -24.36 1.72 2.45
N THR A 4 -23.77 2.88 2.70
CA THR A 4 -24.48 4.15 2.51
C THR A 4 -24.37 4.57 1.05
N PRO A 5 -25.44 5.11 0.44
CA PRO A 5 -25.45 5.53 -0.96
C PRO A 5 -24.31 6.51 -1.29
N TYR A 6 -23.94 7.38 -0.35
CA TYR A 6 -22.82 8.31 -0.51
C TYR A 6 -21.45 7.63 -0.69
N ARG A 7 -21.20 6.48 -0.06
CA ARG A 7 -19.94 5.73 -0.24
C ARG A 7 -19.87 5.07 -1.61
N ILE A 8 -21.01 4.63 -2.15
CA ILE A 8 -21.11 4.07 -3.49
C ILE A 8 -20.81 5.16 -4.52
N ILE A 9 -21.42 6.33 -4.37
CA ILE A 9 -21.21 7.48 -5.25
C ILE A 9 -19.74 7.93 -5.22
N GLY A 10 -19.14 8.05 -4.03
CA GLY A 10 -17.71 8.41 -3.90
C GLY A 10 -16.77 7.38 -4.55
N ALA A 11 -17.05 6.09 -4.39
CA ALA A 11 -16.28 5.03 -5.05
C ALA A 11 -16.42 5.09 -6.58
N LEU A 12 -17.63 5.33 -7.11
CA LEU A 12 -17.85 5.51 -8.54
C LEU A 12 -17.06 6.69 -9.09
N PHE A 13 -17.07 7.84 -8.40
CA PHE A 13 -16.27 9.00 -8.82
C PHE A 13 -14.78 8.72 -8.83
N ALA A 14 -14.24 8.02 -7.83
CA ALA A 14 -12.82 7.63 -7.80
C ALA A 14 -12.45 6.73 -8.99
N VAL A 15 -13.32 5.78 -9.36
CA VAL A 15 -13.12 4.92 -10.53
C VAL A 15 -13.14 5.75 -11.83
N ILE A 16 -14.12 6.63 -11.99
CA ILE A 16 -14.24 7.50 -13.17
C ILE A 16 -13.00 8.40 -13.29
N ALA A 17 -12.58 9.06 -12.21
CA ALA A 17 -11.39 9.91 -12.19
C ALA A 17 -10.12 9.14 -12.57
N THR A 18 -9.97 7.91 -12.07
CA THR A 18 -8.84 7.04 -12.42
C THR A 18 -8.82 6.70 -13.91
N ILE A 19 -9.98 6.39 -14.50
CA ILE A 19 -10.09 6.11 -15.95
C ILE A 19 -9.69 7.35 -16.76
N PHE A 20 -10.13 8.55 -16.37
CA PHE A 20 -9.74 9.79 -17.04
C PHE A 20 -8.23 10.02 -16.98
N VAL A 21 -7.60 9.88 -15.81
CA VAL A 21 -6.15 10.04 -15.62
C VAL A 21 -5.35 9.06 -16.48
N VAL A 22 -5.84 7.83 -16.62
CA VAL A 22 -5.13 6.76 -17.35
C VAL A 22 -5.42 6.77 -18.86
N SER A 23 -6.52 7.37 -19.31
CA SER A 23 -6.94 7.41 -20.73
C SER A 23 -5.86 7.81 -21.76
N PRO A 24 -4.91 8.73 -21.50
CA PRO A 24 -3.90 9.11 -22.49
C PRO A 24 -2.86 8.02 -22.78
N GLN A 25 -2.72 7.03 -21.89
CA GLN A 25 -1.63 6.03 -21.90
C GLN A 25 -1.96 4.78 -22.74
N TRP A 26 -3.13 4.70 -23.38
CA TRP A 26 -3.64 3.47 -24.00
C TRP A 26 -2.94 3.06 -25.31
N HIS A 27 -2.03 3.88 -25.84
CA HIS A 27 -1.37 3.65 -27.13
C HIS A 27 -0.13 2.73 -27.08
N SER A 28 0.22 2.18 -25.91
CA SER A 28 1.42 1.34 -25.74
C SER A 28 1.01 -0.10 -25.38
N THR A 29 1.30 -1.08 -26.22
CA THR A 29 1.07 -2.51 -25.92
C THR A 29 1.76 -2.95 -24.62
N SER A 30 2.91 -2.35 -24.32
CA SER A 30 3.66 -2.56 -23.08
C SER A 30 3.01 -1.91 -21.84
N PHE A 31 1.95 -1.12 -22.01
CA PHE A 31 1.19 -0.50 -20.92
C PHE A 31 0.25 -1.50 -20.26
N ILE A 32 -0.42 -2.37 -21.04
CA ILE A 32 -1.44 -3.31 -20.53
C ILE A 32 -0.83 -4.28 -19.51
N LEU A 33 0.33 -4.88 -19.83
CA LEU A 33 1.04 -5.79 -18.93
C LEU A 33 1.48 -5.09 -17.63
N ARG A 34 1.91 -3.83 -17.72
CA ARG A 34 2.35 -3.03 -16.56
C ARG A 34 1.18 -2.46 -15.75
N ALA A 35 -0.01 -2.34 -16.35
CA ALA A 35 -1.24 -1.89 -15.69
C ALA A 35 -1.94 -3.01 -14.91
N ILE A 36 -1.77 -4.27 -15.33
CA ILE A 36 -2.35 -5.44 -14.64
C ILE A 36 -1.81 -5.58 -13.21
N LEU A 37 -0.50 -5.39 -13.00
CA LEU A 37 0.11 -5.50 -11.67
C LEU A 37 -0.51 -4.54 -10.63
N PRO A 38 -0.58 -3.21 -10.86
CA PRO A 38 -1.19 -2.29 -9.92
C PRO A 38 -2.72 -2.49 -9.82
N PHE A 39 -3.39 -2.95 -10.88
CA PHE A 39 -4.81 -3.30 -10.81
C PHE A 39 -5.05 -4.48 -9.84
N LEU A 40 -4.30 -5.57 -9.99
CA LEU A 40 -4.36 -6.72 -9.08
C LEU A 40 -3.95 -6.32 -7.66
N ALA A 41 -2.92 -5.49 -7.51
CA ALA A 41 -2.52 -4.94 -6.21
C ALA A 41 -3.66 -4.13 -5.59
N GLY A 42 -4.39 -3.32 -6.36
CA GLY A 42 -5.56 -2.56 -5.92
C GLY A 42 -6.72 -3.47 -5.47
N LEU A 43 -6.98 -4.56 -6.18
CA LEU A 43 -7.99 -5.55 -5.75
C LEU A 43 -7.61 -6.21 -4.43
N LEU A 44 -6.32 -6.52 -4.22
CA LEU A 44 -5.81 -7.09 -2.98
C LEU A 44 -5.67 -6.05 -1.85
N ALA A 45 -5.57 -4.76 -2.19
CA ALA A 45 -5.40 -3.68 -1.22
C ALA A 45 -6.59 -3.51 -0.27
N GLY A 46 -7.78 -3.99 -0.64
CA GLY A 46 -8.94 -4.05 0.27
C GLY A 46 -8.88 -5.22 1.25
N TRP A 47 -8.25 -6.33 0.87
CA TRP A 47 -8.20 -7.56 1.66
C TRP A 47 -7.27 -7.43 2.87
N GLN A 48 -6.07 -6.86 2.68
CA GLN A 48 -5.07 -6.75 3.76
C GLN A 48 -5.56 -5.89 4.95
N PRO A 49 -6.15 -4.69 4.76
CA PRO A 49 -6.72 -3.91 5.86
C PRO A 49 -7.88 -4.61 6.57
N ALA A 50 -8.70 -5.38 5.84
CA ALA A 50 -9.77 -6.17 6.44
C ALA A 50 -9.22 -7.31 7.31
N GLY A 51 -8.18 -8.00 6.84
CA GLY A 51 -7.44 -8.99 7.63
C GLY A 51 -6.80 -8.37 8.88
N ASN A 52 -6.16 -7.21 8.73
CA ASN A 52 -5.55 -6.47 9.84
C ASN A 52 -6.58 -6.07 10.91
N ALA A 53 -7.77 -5.63 10.48
CA ALA A 53 -8.87 -5.34 11.39
C ALA A 53 -9.32 -6.59 12.16
N LYS A 54 -9.35 -7.77 11.52
CA LYS A 54 -9.69 -9.04 12.18
C LYS A 54 -8.63 -9.50 13.18
N VAL A 55 -7.35 -9.35 12.85
CA VAL A 55 -6.27 -9.63 13.81
C VAL A 55 -6.34 -8.68 14.99
N ALA A 56 -6.58 -7.40 14.76
CA ALA A 56 -6.72 -6.41 15.84
C ALA A 56 -7.95 -6.69 16.73
N GLU A 57 -9.08 -7.12 16.14
CA GLU A 57 -10.29 -7.54 16.87
C GLU A 57 -10.04 -8.78 17.73
N ALA A 58 -9.37 -9.80 17.18
CA ALA A 58 -9.08 -11.05 17.89
C ALA A 58 -8.03 -10.90 19.01
N THR A 59 -7.08 -9.98 18.85
CA THR A 59 -5.96 -9.78 19.80
C THR A 59 -6.19 -8.62 20.75
N GLY A 60 -7.22 -7.80 20.52
CA GLY A 60 -7.46 -6.55 21.24
C GLY A 60 -6.41 -5.47 20.98
N SER A 61 -5.46 -5.68 20.05
CA SER A 61 -4.33 -4.78 19.84
C SER A 61 -4.00 -4.59 18.36
N MET A 62 -4.09 -3.35 17.90
CA MET A 62 -3.66 -2.97 16.55
C MET A 62 -2.14 -3.12 16.37
N LEU A 63 -1.36 -2.96 17.44
CA LEU A 63 0.09 -3.12 17.39
C LEU A 63 0.48 -4.54 16.98
N VAL A 64 -0.26 -5.56 17.44
CA VAL A 64 0.00 -6.96 17.05
C VAL A 64 -0.14 -7.15 15.54
N SER A 65 -1.21 -6.58 14.95
CA SER A 65 -1.38 -6.62 13.49
C SER A 65 -0.27 -5.88 12.74
N ILE A 66 0.13 -4.70 13.21
CA ILE A 66 1.21 -3.91 12.60
C ILE A 66 2.53 -4.70 12.67
N THR A 67 2.90 -5.22 13.84
CA THR A 67 4.11 -6.01 14.04
C THR A 67 4.14 -7.23 13.11
N TRP A 68 3.03 -7.94 12.96
CA TRP A 68 2.98 -9.09 12.06
C TRP A 68 3.18 -8.72 10.59
N ASN A 69 2.57 -7.61 10.14
CA ASN A 69 2.81 -7.11 8.77
C ASN A 69 4.30 -6.77 8.55
N PHE A 70 4.95 -6.13 9.53
CA PHE A 70 6.36 -5.81 9.43
C PHE A 70 7.25 -7.05 9.44
N ILE A 71 6.97 -8.05 10.28
CA ILE A 71 7.71 -9.31 10.31
C ILE A 71 7.61 -10.02 8.96
N VAL A 72 6.39 -10.21 8.45
CA VAL A 72 6.16 -10.88 7.16
C VAL A 72 6.82 -10.10 6.02
N GLY A 73 6.63 -8.77 5.98
CA GLY A 73 7.26 -7.91 4.99
C GLY A 73 8.78 -7.97 5.04
N PHE A 74 9.38 -7.92 6.23
CA PHE A 74 10.81 -8.04 6.44
C PHE A 74 11.33 -9.40 5.98
N CYS A 75 10.67 -10.51 6.33
CA CYS A 75 11.06 -11.85 5.90
C CYS A 75 11.00 -12.00 4.37
N VAL A 76 9.93 -11.52 3.73
CA VAL A 76 9.77 -11.59 2.27
C VAL A 76 10.85 -10.76 1.56
N LEU A 77 11.02 -9.50 1.97
CA LEU A 77 12.04 -8.61 1.38
C LEU A 77 13.46 -9.12 1.66
N GLY A 78 13.72 -9.61 2.86
CA GLY A 78 14.99 -10.22 3.23
C GLY A 78 15.32 -11.46 2.40
N THR A 79 14.31 -12.31 2.15
CA THR A 79 14.48 -13.49 1.29
C THR A 79 14.75 -13.08 -0.16
N ALA A 80 14.01 -12.10 -0.69
CA ALA A 80 14.23 -11.59 -2.04
C ALA A 80 15.64 -10.98 -2.19
N LEU A 81 16.10 -10.23 -1.19
CA LEU A 81 17.46 -9.70 -1.13
C LEU A 81 18.49 -10.83 -1.09
N ALA A 82 18.30 -11.83 -0.23
CA ALA A 82 19.20 -12.98 -0.13
C ALA A 82 19.33 -13.74 -1.47
N ILE A 83 18.21 -13.95 -2.18
CA ILE A 83 18.21 -14.54 -3.53
C ILE A 83 19.02 -13.67 -4.49
N ARG A 84 18.79 -12.35 -4.52
CA ARG A 84 19.55 -11.44 -5.40
C ARG A 84 21.04 -11.43 -5.09
N VAL A 85 21.42 -11.49 -3.81
CA VAL A 85 22.82 -11.59 -3.37
C VAL A 85 23.42 -12.91 -3.85
N ALA A 86 22.73 -14.03 -3.66
CA ALA A 86 23.19 -15.35 -4.09
C ALA A 86 23.39 -15.46 -5.62
N LEU A 87 22.58 -14.73 -6.40
CA LEU A 87 22.70 -14.64 -7.86
C LEU A 87 23.74 -13.60 -8.33
N GLY A 88 24.42 -12.90 -7.42
CA GLY A 88 25.43 -11.89 -7.77
C GLY A 88 24.85 -10.58 -8.36
N HIS A 89 23.55 -10.34 -8.22
CA HIS A 89 22.86 -9.16 -8.76
C HIS A 89 22.80 -7.96 -7.80
N VAL A 90 23.73 -7.90 -6.83
CA VAL A 90 23.75 -6.87 -5.78
C VAL A 90 25.13 -6.23 -5.72
N THR A 91 25.15 -4.92 -5.95
CA THR A 91 26.26 -4.04 -5.60
C THR A 91 25.87 -3.29 -4.33
N VAL A 92 26.59 -3.54 -3.23
CA VAL A 92 26.35 -2.83 -1.98
C VAL A 92 27.17 -1.54 -2.01
N GLN A 93 26.50 -0.43 -2.24
CA GLN A 93 27.07 0.91 -2.06
C GLN A 93 26.23 1.64 -1.03
N LEU A 94 26.88 2.03 0.06
CA LEU A 94 26.25 2.84 1.09
C LEU A 94 26.13 4.28 0.56
N PRO A 95 24.97 4.93 0.68
CA PRO A 95 24.86 6.32 0.31
C PRO A 95 25.82 7.19 1.14
N ASP A 96 26.61 8.03 0.48
CA ASP A 96 27.47 9.02 1.15
C ASP A 96 26.67 10.15 1.83
N VAL A 97 25.38 10.21 1.50
CA VAL A 97 24.47 11.28 1.86
C VAL A 97 23.61 10.88 3.05
N TRP A 98 23.77 11.57 4.17
CA TRP A 98 23.20 11.16 5.46
C TRP A 98 21.66 11.07 5.48
N TRP A 99 20.94 11.92 4.73
CA TRP A 99 19.47 11.89 4.75
C TRP A 99 18.90 10.67 4.02
N MET A 100 19.68 9.98 3.17
CA MET A 100 19.21 8.75 2.52
C MET A 100 18.97 7.60 3.52
N TYR A 101 19.57 7.69 4.72
CA TYR A 101 19.30 6.76 5.83
C TYR A 101 17.97 7.04 6.55
N LEU A 102 17.33 8.20 6.32
CA LEU A 102 16.05 8.55 6.94
C LEU A 102 14.85 7.80 6.33
N GLY A 103 15.02 7.07 5.22
CA GLY A 103 13.93 6.34 4.58
C GLY A 103 13.22 5.35 5.50
N GLY A 104 13.99 4.63 6.34
CA GLY A 104 13.44 3.69 7.33
C GLY A 104 12.58 4.40 8.40
N PRO A 105 13.15 5.36 9.16
CA PRO A 105 12.41 6.15 10.14
C PRO A 105 11.19 6.88 9.57
N LEU A 106 11.32 7.54 8.40
CA LEU A 106 10.20 8.24 7.75
C LEU A 106 9.10 7.28 7.30
N GLY A 107 9.47 6.08 6.82
CA GLY A 107 8.51 5.03 6.48
C GLY A 107 7.72 4.53 7.70
N LEU A 108 8.40 4.32 8.83
CA LEU A 108 7.76 3.98 10.10
C LEU A 108 6.80 5.08 10.58
N MET A 109 7.22 6.35 10.51
CA MET A 109 6.35 7.49 10.82
C MET A 109 5.14 7.55 9.89
N SER A 110 5.32 7.32 8.59
CA SER A 110 4.25 7.30 7.60
C SER A 110 3.20 6.24 7.90
N ILE A 111 3.62 5.00 8.21
CA ILE A 111 2.70 3.91 8.56
C ILE A 111 1.97 4.21 9.88
N GLY A 112 2.67 4.76 10.87
CA GLY A 112 2.04 5.20 12.13
C GLY A 112 0.98 6.27 11.91
N LEU A 113 1.29 7.29 11.09
CA LEU A 113 0.34 8.34 10.73
C LEU A 113 -0.86 7.76 9.98
N MET A 114 -0.62 6.87 9.02
CA MET A 114 -1.67 6.21 8.25
C MET A 114 -2.61 5.39 9.16
N ALA A 115 -2.06 4.68 10.16
CA ALA A 115 -2.86 3.93 11.13
C ALA A 115 -3.79 4.85 11.95
N ILE A 116 -3.32 6.04 12.33
CA ILE A 116 -4.13 7.06 13.01
C ILE A 116 -5.25 7.58 12.08
N LEU A 117 -4.90 7.93 10.83
CA LEU A 117 -5.85 8.47 9.86
C LEU A 117 -6.95 7.46 9.48
N VAL A 118 -6.59 6.19 9.26
CA VAL A 118 -7.54 5.11 8.97
C VAL A 118 -8.55 4.93 10.10
N ARG A 119 -8.12 5.08 11.36
CA ARG A 119 -8.99 4.93 12.52
C ARG A 119 -10.06 6.02 12.59
N GLY A 120 -9.75 7.25 12.16
CA GLY A 120 -10.68 8.38 12.16
C GLY A 120 -11.58 8.46 10.92
N LEU A 121 -11.00 8.29 9.72
CA LEU A 121 -11.70 8.50 8.44
C LEU A 121 -12.30 7.20 7.87
N GLY A 122 -11.75 6.05 8.24
CA GLY A 122 -12.03 4.78 7.58
C GLY A 122 -11.38 4.69 6.19
N LEU A 123 -11.15 3.46 5.74
CA LEU A 123 -10.39 3.16 4.52
C LEU A 123 -10.94 3.81 3.24
N LEU A 124 -12.27 3.91 3.14
CA LEU A 124 -12.92 4.41 1.92
C LEU A 124 -12.75 5.92 1.75
N MET A 125 -12.88 6.71 2.82
CA MET A 125 -12.64 8.15 2.76
C MET A 125 -11.16 8.47 2.55
N LEU A 126 -10.28 7.71 3.20
CA LEU A 126 -8.83 7.85 3.03
C LEU A 126 -8.40 7.56 1.58
N GLY A 127 -8.98 6.53 0.95
CA GLY A 127 -8.74 6.21 -0.46
C GLY A 127 -9.21 7.33 -1.39
N VAL A 128 -10.43 7.85 -1.19
CA VAL A 128 -10.96 8.97 -1.98
C VAL A 128 -10.12 10.24 -1.81
N ALA A 129 -9.72 10.58 -0.59
CA ALA A 129 -8.83 11.71 -0.32
C ALA A 129 -7.46 11.55 -1.01
N SER A 130 -6.86 10.37 -0.91
CA SER A 130 -5.57 10.09 -1.57
C SER A 130 -5.65 10.16 -3.10
N THR A 131 -6.81 9.86 -3.72
CA THR A 131 -7.00 10.03 -5.16
C THR A 131 -7.28 11.48 -5.56
N ALA A 132 -7.79 12.30 -4.65
CA ALA A 132 -8.11 13.70 -4.91
C ALA A 132 -6.87 14.62 -4.81
N GLY A 133 -5.86 14.23 -4.03
CA GLY A 133 -4.65 15.02 -3.77
C GLY A 133 -4.63 15.60 -2.37
#